data_AF-A0A0R1YV07-F1
#
_entry.id   AF-A0A0R1YV07-F1
#
_cell.length_a   1.000
_cell.length_b   1.000
_cell.length_c   1.000
_cell.angle_alpha   90.00
_cell.angle_beta   90.00
_cell.angle_gamma   90.00
#
_symmetry.space_group_name_H-M   'P 1'
#
loop_
_entity.id
_entity.type
_entity.pdbx_description
1 polymer ?
#
loop_
_entity_poly.entity_id
_entity_poly.type
_entity_poly.pdbx_seq_one_letter_code
_entity_poly.pdbx_strand_id
1 'polypeptide(L)' 'MLNEQKLQAIVATFAKYQVEIKTDGMRIVAINGQRASFDATTFMQDQLIEMICRVLANQLIHEVWVSERDSNGDAN' A
#
# COMPACT_ATOMS: atom_id res chain seq x y z
N MET A 1 -21.73 -0.24 3.96
CA MET A 1 -20.69 -0.03 4.99
C MET A 1 -19.56 -1.01 4.75
N LEU A 2 -18.32 -0.60 5.07
CA LEU A 2 -17.16 -1.49 4.97
C LEU A 2 -17.23 -2.51 6.10
N ASN A 3 -17.18 -3.79 5.75
CA ASN A 3 -17.16 -4.90 6.71
C ASN A 3 -15.86 -5.68 6.53
N GLU A 4 -15.50 -6.51 7.50
CA GLU A 4 -14.20 -7.20 7.54
C GLU A 4 -14.00 -8.11 6.32
N GLN A 5 -15.06 -8.77 5.86
CA GLN A 5 -15.05 -9.53 4.60
C GLN A 5 -14.68 -8.67 3.37
N LYS A 6 -15.17 -7.43 3.31
CA LYS A 6 -14.84 -6.53 2.19
C LYS A 6 -13.38 -6.09 2.27
N LEU A 7 -12.90 -5.77 3.47
CA LEU A 7 -11.49 -5.46 3.69
C LEU A 7 -10.59 -6.64 3.27
N GLN A 8 -10.93 -7.85 3.69
CA GLN A 8 -10.23 -9.08 3.28
C GLN A 8 -10.28 -9.30 1.76
N ALA A 9 -11.41 -9.03 1.10
CA ALA A 9 -11.51 -9.13 -0.35
C ALA A 9 -10.60 -8.10 -1.07
N ILE A 10 -10.47 -6.89 -0.52
CA ILE A 10 -9.55 -5.86 -1.01
C ILE A 10 -8.10 -6.36 -0.84
N VAL A 11 -7.72 -6.78 0.36
CA VAL A 11 -6.39 -7.32 0.67
C VAL A 11 -6.04 -8.49 -0.25
N ALA A 12 -6.95 -9.44 -0.44
CA ALA A 12 -6.77 -10.59 -1.33
C ALA A 12 -6.64 -10.17 -2.80
N THR A 13 -7.31 -9.09 -3.21
CA THR A 13 -7.17 -8.54 -4.56
C THR A 13 -5.79 -7.92 -4.75
N PHE A 14 -5.31 -7.14 -3.79
CA PHE A 14 -3.96 -6.56 -3.82
C PHE A 14 -2.85 -7.62 -3.77
N ALA A 15 -3.06 -8.71 -3.04
CA ALA A 15 -2.12 -9.85 -3.01
C ALA A 15 -1.89 -10.47 -4.40
N LYS A 16 -2.88 -10.44 -5.31
CA LYS A 16 -2.71 -10.90 -6.70
C LYS A 16 -1.71 -10.06 -7.49
N TYR A 17 -1.53 -8.79 -7.11
CA TYR A 17 -0.56 -7.86 -7.68
C TYR A 17 0.75 -7.84 -6.89
N GLN A 18 1.01 -8.86 -6.06
CA GLN A 18 2.19 -8.94 -5.19
C GLN A 18 2.30 -7.82 -4.15
N VAL A 19 1.18 -7.16 -3.83
CA VAL A 19 1.14 -6.17 -2.76
C VAL A 19 0.76 -6.84 -1.45
N GLU A 20 1.69 -6.87 -0.50
CA GLU A 20 1.42 -7.38 0.85
C GLU A 20 0.74 -6.30 1.70
N ILE A 21 -0.48 -6.56 2.18
CA ILE A 21 -1.18 -5.66 3.10
C ILE A 21 -1.39 -6.40 4.42
N LYS A 22 -0.86 -5.85 5.51
CA LYS A 22 -1.09 -6.37 6.87
C LYS A 22 -2.20 -5.59 7.53
N THR A 23 -3.16 -6.32 8.07
CA THR A 23 -4.30 -5.77 8.79
C THR A 23 -4.36 -6.29 10.21
N ASP A 24 -4.75 -5.44 11.15
CA ASP A 24 -5.13 -5.78 12.52
C ASP A 24 -6.63 -5.49 12.68
N GLY A 25 -7.45 -6.52 12.50
CA GLY A 25 -8.90 -6.40 12.37
C GLY A 25 -9.30 -5.49 11.21
N MET A 26 -9.95 -4.36 11.55
CA MET A 26 -10.39 -3.33 10.62
C MET A 26 -9.31 -2.29 10.27
N ARG A 27 -8.09 -2.40 10.80
CA ARG A 27 -7.02 -1.43 10.56
C ARG A 27 -5.95 -2.00 9.65
N ILE A 28 -5.44 -1.18 8.73
CA ILE A 28 -4.24 -1.49 7.96
C ILE A 28 -3.03 -1.02 8.76
N VAL A 29 -2.15 -1.96 9.12
CA VAL A 29 -0.95 -1.71 9.94
C VAL A 29 0.34 -1.73 9.13
N ALA A 30 0.33 -2.31 7.92
CA ALA A 30 1.43 -2.22 6.98
C ALA A 30 0.98 -2.42 5.53
N ILE A 31 1.68 -1.77 4.59
CA ILE A 31 1.53 -1.94 3.15
C ILE A 31 2.92 -2.10 2.55
N ASN A 32 3.17 -3.23 1.91
CA ASN A 32 4.43 -3.60 1.26
C ASN A 32 5.64 -3.48 2.20
N GLY A 33 5.50 -3.95 3.44
CA GLY A 33 6.55 -3.85 4.48
C GLY A 33 6.69 -2.46 5.11
N GLN A 34 6.09 -1.41 4.54
CA GLN A 34 6.06 -0.08 5.16
C GLN A 34 4.95 0.02 6.20
N ARG A 35 5.28 0.62 7.34
CA ARG A 35 4.32 0.81 8.44
C ARG A 35 3.23 1.80 8.01
N ALA A 36 2.00 1.32 8.05
CA ALA A 36 0.81 2.08 7.72
C ALA A 36 -0.09 2.13 8.97
N SER A 37 -0.92 3.14 9.12
CA SER A 37 -1.89 3.16 10.22
C SER A 37 -3.16 3.80 9.72
N PHE A 38 -4.00 2.99 9.09
CA PHE A 38 -5.26 3.44 8.52
C PHE A 38 -6.41 2.68 9.14
N ASP A 39 -7.42 3.40 9.62
CA ASP A 39 -8.64 2.80 10.14
C ASP A 39 -9.63 2.61 8.99
N ALA A 40 -9.86 1.37 8.54
CA ALA A 40 -10.71 1.14 7.39
C ALA A 40 -12.19 1.42 7.70
N THR A 41 -12.60 1.52 8.97
CA THR A 41 -14.00 1.82 9.34
C THR A 41 -14.42 3.23 8.93
N THR A 42 -13.47 4.16 8.78
CA THR A 42 -13.74 5.54 8.41
C THR A 42 -13.81 5.76 6.90
N PHE A 43 -13.54 4.73 6.09
CA PHE A 43 -13.47 4.83 4.64
C PHE A 43 -14.51 3.97 3.93
N MET A 44 -14.97 4.44 2.78
CA MET A 44 -15.67 3.60 1.83
C MET A 44 -14.69 2.70 1.06
N GLN A 45 -15.21 1.63 0.47
CA GLN A 45 -14.40 0.60 -0.20
C GLN A 45 -13.53 1.18 -1.33
N ASP A 46 -14.10 2.06 -2.14
CA ASP A 46 -13.42 2.81 -3.19
C ASP A 46 -12.33 3.74 -2.64
N GLN A 47 -12.63 4.51 -1.59
CA GLN A 47 -11.66 5.40 -0.96
C GLN A 47 -10.47 4.65 -0.35
N LEU A 48 -10.73 3.48 0.25
CA LEU A 48 -9.66 2.65 0.81
C LEU A 48 -8.72 2.13 -0.29
N ILE A 49 -9.30 1.66 -1.39
CA ILE A 49 -8.54 1.19 -2.57
C ILE A 49 -7.69 2.33 -3.13
N GLU A 50 -8.28 3.52 -3.32
CA GLU A 50 -7.56 4.69 -3.82
C GLU A 50 -6.39 5.08 -2.91
N MET A 51 -6.61 5.07 -1.59
CA MET A 51 -5.59 5.42 -0.62
C MET A 51 -4.42 4.42 -0.61
N ILE A 52 -4.71 3.12 -0.69
CA ILE A 52 -3.66 2.07 -0.85
C ILE A 52 -2.86 2.32 -2.14
N CYS A 53 -3.54 2.55 -3.26
CA CYS A 53 -2.89 2.85 -4.54
C CYS A 53 -1.99 4.09 -4.46
N ARG A 54 -2.44 5.15 -3.77
CA ARG A 54 -1.64 6.37 -3.59
C ARG A 54 -0.39 6.14 -2.76
N VAL A 55 -0.49 5.33 -1.70
CA VAL A 55 0.67 4.91 -0.90
C VAL A 55 1.66 4.11 -1.75
N LEU A 56 1.17 3.16 -2.55
CA LEU A 56 2.01 2.38 -3.47
C LEU A 56 2.67 3.26 -4.54
N ALA A 57 1.94 4.22 -5.12
CA ALA A 57 2.49 5.15 -6.08
C ALA A 57 3.64 5.96 -5.48
N ASN A 58 3.49 6.46 -4.25
CA ASN A 58 4.56 7.18 -3.56
C ASN A 58 5.79 6.29 -3.30
N GLN A 59 5.57 5.01 -2.95
CA GLN A 59 6.67 4.04 -2.79
C GLN A 59 7.41 3.81 -4.10
N LEU A 60 6.69 3.55 -5.18
CA LEU A 60 7.27 3.34 -6.52
C LEU A 60 8.05 4.57 -7.00
N ILE A 61 7.50 5.77 -6.82
CA ILE A 61 8.19 7.02 -7.15
C ILE A 61 9.50 7.13 -6.36
N HIS A 62 9.46 6.86 -5.05
CA HIS A 62 10.65 6.89 -4.22
C HIS A 62 11.70 5.84 -4.65
N GLU A 63 11.29 4.61 -4.94
CA GLU A 63 12.19 3.57 -5.43
C GLU A 63 12.84 3.95 -6.76
N VAL A 64 12.07 4.45 -7.73
CA VAL A 64 12.60 4.93 -9.01
C VAL A 64 13.62 6.04 -8.78
N TRP A 65 13.30 7.02 -7.93
CA TRP A 65 14.22 8.12 -7.60
C TRP A 65 15.51 7.64 -6.95
N VAL A 66 15.45 6.64 -6.06
CA VAL A 66 16.63 6.05 -5.43
C VAL A 66 17.46 5.29 -6.47
N SER A 67 16.83 4.47 -7.32
CA SER A 67 17.53 3.73 -8.39
C SER A 67 18.18 4.64 -9.43
N GLU A 68 17.53 5.75 -9.81
CA GLU A 68 18.12 6.75 -10.71
C GLU A 68 19.34 7.45 -10.08
N ARG A 69 19.31 7.70 -8.76
CA ARG A 69 20.46 8.28 -8.04
C ARG A 69 21.64 7.32 -7.93
N ASP A 70 21.39 6.04 -7.69
CA ASP A 70 22.44 5.01 -7.58
C ASP A 70 23.13 4.77 -8.94
N SER A 71 22.37 4.86 -10.03
CA SER A 71 22.88 4.68 -11.40
C SER A 71 23.73 5.84 -11.92
N ASN A 72 23.74 6.99 -11.23
CA ASN A 72 24.47 8.20 -11.62
C ASN A 72 25.67 8.50 -10.69
N GLY A 73 26.05 7.54 -9.83
CA GLY A 73 27.11 7.67 -8.82
C GLY A 73 28.45 7.00 -9.17
N ASP A 74 28.54 6.23 -10.26
CA ASP A 74 29.76 5.51 -10.65
C ASP A 74 30.23 5.95 -12.05
N ALA A 75 30.74 7.18 -12.12
CA ALA A 75 31.59 7.67 -13.19
C ALA A 75 32.64 8.60 -12.57
N ASN A 76 33.51 8.01 -11.74
CA ASN A 76 34.78 8.61 -11.35
C ASN A 76 35.86 8.21 -12.36
#